data_AF-A0A9P7N112-F1
#
_entry.id   AF-A0A9P7N112-F1
#
_cell.length_a   1.000
_cell.length_b   1.000
_cell.length_c   1.000
_cell.angle_alpha   90.00
_cell.angle_beta   90.00
_cell.angle_gamma   90.00
#
_symmetry.space_group_name_H-M   'P 1'
#
loop_
_entity.id
_entity.type
_entity.pdbx_description
1 polymer ?
#
loop_
_entity_poly.entity_id
_entity_poly.type
_entity_poly.pdbx_seq_one_letter_code
_entity_poly.pdbx_strand_id
1 'polypeptide(L)'
;MHEALNKRLASLPDDTVVYPGHEYTKSNVKFAISVLQSEAVKKLQAFAESNEVTTGKFTIADEKDPIVQKATGASEPVDVMSKLREMKNNFK
;
A
#
# COMPACT_ATOMS: atom_id res chain seq x y z
N MET A 1 13.85 0.62 -2.54
CA MET A 1 12.43 0.38 -2.18
C MET A 1 12.07 -1.10 -2.29
N HIS A 2 12.19 -1.74 -3.46
CA HIS A 2 11.86 -3.17 -3.63
C HIS A 2 12.53 -4.10 -2.60
N GLU A 3 13.86 -4.01 -2.41
CA GLU A 3 14.58 -4.82 -1.43
C GLU A 3 14.05 -4.65 0.01
N ALA A 4 13.77 -3.42 0.43
CA ALA A 4 13.29 -3.15 1.78
C ALA A 4 11.87 -3.67 1.99
N LEU A 5 10.93 -3.34 1.09
CA LEU A 5 9.51 -3.67 1.28
C LEU A 5 9.21 -5.13 0.95
N ASN A 6 9.66 -5.61 -0.22
CA ASN A 6 9.20 -6.89 -0.76
C ASN A 6 10.09 -8.07 -0.38
N LYS A 7 11.31 -7.83 0.09
CA LYS A 7 12.20 -8.91 0.57
C LYS A 7 12.37 -8.87 2.09
N ARG A 8 12.66 -7.71 2.68
CA ARG A 8 12.90 -7.63 4.13
C ARG A 8 11.60 -7.54 4.93
N LEU A 9 10.74 -6.55 4.68
CA LEU A 9 9.51 -6.40 5.47
C LEU A 9 8.47 -7.48 5.14
N ALA A 10 8.30 -7.83 3.87
CA ALA A 10 7.36 -8.88 3.48
C ALA A 10 7.76 -10.30 3.96
N SER A 11 9.01 -10.52 4.39
CA SER A 11 9.44 -11.81 4.99
C SER A 11 9.18 -11.89 6.50
N LEU A 12 8.70 -10.82 7.12
CA LEU A 12 8.21 -10.87 8.50
C LEU A 12 6.92 -11.70 8.59
N PRO A 13 6.59 -12.23 9.79
CA PRO A 13 5.32 -12.88 10.04
C PRO A 13 4.12 -12.01 9.65
N ASP A 14 3.09 -12.65 9.12
CA ASP A 14 1.90 -12.00 8.61
C ASP A 14 1.14 -11.19 9.68
N ASP A 15 1.20 -11.61 10.95
CA ASP A 15 0.60 -10.95 12.11
C ASP A 15 1.45 -9.79 12.68
N THR A 16 2.59 -9.47 12.07
CA THR A 16 3.44 -8.36 12.49
C THR A 16 2.71 -7.03 12.30
N VAL A 17 2.46 -6.30 13.39
CA VAL A 17 1.78 -4.99 13.38
C VAL A 17 2.71 -3.89 12.87
N VAL A 18 2.19 -3.04 11.97
CA VAL A 18 2.94 -1.95 11.33
C VAL A 18 2.64 -0.61 12.00
N TYR A 19 3.71 0.09 12.42
CA TYR A 19 3.66 1.44 12.99
C TYR A 19 4.39 2.43 12.07
N PRO A 20 3.71 3.00 11.05
CA PRO A 20 4.32 3.98 10.17
C PRO A 20 4.61 5.31 10.89
N GLY A 21 5.69 6.00 10.48
CA GLY A 21 6.12 7.26 11.09
C GLY A 21 5.26 8.48 10.75
N HIS A 22 4.30 8.36 9.84
CA HIS A 22 3.41 9.44 9.41
C HIS A 22 1.99 8.93 9.16
N GLU A 23 1.00 9.78 9.42
CA GLU A 23 -0.42 9.49 9.23
C GLU A 23 -0.86 9.79 7.78
N TYR A 24 -0.28 9.04 6.83
CA TYR A 24 -0.56 9.18 5.39
C TYR A 24 -1.60 8.21 4.85
N THR A 25 -2.24 7.41 5.70
CA THR A 25 -3.17 6.35 5.25
C THR A 25 -4.30 6.91 4.38
N LYS A 26 -4.94 8.02 4.79
CA LYS A 26 -6.00 8.67 3.99
C LYS A 26 -5.53 9.07 2.59
N SER A 27 -4.37 9.71 2.45
CA SER A 27 -3.87 10.13 1.13
C SER A 27 -3.34 8.95 0.30
N ASN A 28 -2.73 7.96 0.96
CA ASN A 28 -2.30 6.73 0.32
C ASN A 28 -3.46 5.95 -0.29
N VAL A 29 -4.60 5.89 0.40
CA VAL A 29 -5.79 5.18 -0.09
C VAL A 29 -6.43 5.89 -1.27
N LYS A 30 -6.48 7.23 -1.27
CA LYS A 30 -6.96 7.99 -2.44
C LYS A 30 -6.17 7.65 -3.70
N PHE A 31 -4.85 7.52 -3.56
CA PHE A 31 -4.00 7.04 -4.65
C PHE A 31 -4.25 5.56 -4.98
N ALA A 32 -4.37 4.70 -3.97
CA ALA A 32 -4.63 3.28 -4.20
C ALA A 32 -5.92 3.05 -5.00
N ILE A 33 -7.00 3.78 -4.72
CA ILE A 33 -8.28 3.71 -5.45
C ILE A 33 -8.14 4.11 -6.92
N SER A 34 -7.30 5.11 -7.22
CA SER A 34 -7.10 5.57 -8.60
C SER A 34 -6.33 4.56 -9.44
N VAL A 35 -5.55 3.68 -8.79
CA VAL A 35 -4.77 2.62 -9.42
C VAL A 35 -5.53 1.29 -9.44
N LEU A 36 -6.22 0.95 -8.36
CA LEU A 36 -6.87 -0.34 -8.16
C LEU A 36 -8.13 -0.22 -7.28
N GLN A 37 -9.28 -0.56 -7.85
CA GLN A 37 -10.57 -0.54 -7.15
C GLN A 37 -10.96 -1.90 -6.56
N SER A 38 -10.08 -2.50 -5.77
CA SER A 38 -10.36 -3.78 -5.08
C SER A 38 -11.28 -3.58 -3.87
N GLU A 39 -11.95 -4.65 -3.42
CA GLU A 39 -12.77 -4.61 -2.21
C GLU A 39 -11.93 -4.27 -0.96
N ALA A 40 -10.70 -4.78 -0.90
CA ALA A 40 -9.76 -4.48 0.18
C ALA A 40 -9.43 -2.97 0.25
N VAL A 41 -9.15 -2.34 -0.89
CA VAL A 41 -8.87 -0.90 -0.96
C VAL A 41 -10.10 -0.07 -0.56
N LYS A 42 -11.32 -0.50 -0.94
CA LYS A 42 -12.57 0.17 -0.52
C LYS A 42 -12.82 0.05 0.98
N LYS A 43 -12.55 -1.12 1.57
CA LYS A 43 -12.62 -1.31 3.04
C LYS A 43 -11.60 -0.42 3.76
N LEU A 44 -10.38 -0.35 3.24
CA LEU A 44 -9.34 0.52 3.76
C LEU A 44 -9.72 2.01 3.65
N GLN A 45 -10.42 2.41 2.58
CA GLN A 45 -10.97 3.76 2.43
C GLN A 45 -11.97 4.10 3.53
N ALA A 46 -12.98 3.25 3.71
CA ALA A 46 -13.99 3.45 4.74
C ALA A 46 -13.38 3.50 6.14
N PHE A 47 -12.39 2.64 6.41
CA PHE A 47 -11.62 2.68 7.66
C PHE A 47 -10.87 4.00 7.82
N ALA A 48 -10.12 4.43 6.80
CA ALA A 48 -9.36 5.66 6.85
C ALA A 48 -10.28 6.88 7.03
N GLU A 49 -11.44 6.93 6.37
CA GLU A 49 -12.40 8.04 6.50
C GLU A 49 -13.03 8.14 7.91
N SER A 50 -13.24 7.00 8.56
CA SER A 50 -13.86 6.93 9.90
C SER A 50 -12.87 7.05 11.07
N ASN A 51 -11.55 7.05 10.80
CA ASN A 51 -10.52 7.09 11.84
C ASN A 51 -9.57 8.28 11.64
N GLU A 52 -9.26 8.99 12.72
CA GLU A 52 -8.22 10.03 12.70
C GLU A 52 -6.81 9.46 12.82
N VAL A 53 -6.67 8.37 13.60
CA VAL A 53 -5.39 7.69 13.85
C VAL A 53 -5.49 6.26 13.31
N THR A 54 -4.59 5.90 12.40
CA THR A 54 -4.59 4.58 11.75
C THR A 54 -3.32 3.78 12.00
N THR A 55 -2.28 4.42 12.56
CA THR A 55 -1.03 3.74 12.93
C THR A 55 -1.28 2.58 13.91
N GLY A 56 -0.60 1.46 13.71
CA GLY A 56 -0.73 0.27 14.57
C GLY A 56 -2.04 -0.50 14.42
N LYS A 57 -2.81 -0.26 13.35
CA LYS A 57 -4.09 -0.94 13.07
C LYS A 57 -3.99 -2.01 11.98
N PHE A 58 -2.85 -2.09 11.30
CA PHE A 58 -2.62 -2.99 10.18
C PHE A 58 -1.41 -3.88 10.43
N THR A 59 -1.41 -5.01 9.75
CA THR A 59 -0.36 -6.02 9.80
C THR A 59 0.38 -6.14 8.46
N ILE A 60 1.50 -6.86 8.45
CA ILE A 60 2.22 -7.18 7.20
C ILE A 60 1.32 -7.95 6.22
N ALA A 61 0.38 -8.78 6.70
CA ALA A 61 -0.61 -9.44 5.84
C ALA A 61 -1.50 -8.44 5.09
N ASP A 62 -1.97 -7.40 5.78
CA ASP A 62 -2.86 -6.38 5.19
C ASP A 62 -2.15 -5.54 4.12
N GLU A 63 -0.84 -5.34 4.27
CA GLU A 63 0.00 -4.55 3.35
C GLU A 63 0.44 -5.35 2.10
N LYS A 64 0.25 -6.68 2.09
CA LYS A 64 0.54 -7.54 0.94
C LYS A 64 -0.65 -7.58 -0.03
N ASP A 65 -0.70 -6.67 -1.00
CA ASP A 65 -1.68 -6.75 -2.09
C ASP A 65 -1.08 -7.33 -3.39
N PRO A 66 -1.41 -8.60 -3.76
CA PRO A 66 -0.90 -9.23 -4.97
C PRO A 66 -1.46 -8.62 -6.27
N ILE A 67 -2.51 -7.80 -6.19
CA ILE A 67 -3.21 -7.26 -7.36
C ILE A 67 -2.52 -5.99 -7.90
N VAL A 68 -1.67 -5.34 -7.09
CA VAL A 68 -0.96 -4.10 -7.44
C VAL A 68 -0.03 -4.28 -8.66
N GLN A 69 0.57 -5.45 -8.86
CA GLN A 69 1.40 -5.72 -10.04
C GLN A 69 0.58 -5.60 -11.34
N LYS A 70 -0.66 -6.10 -11.35
CA LYS A 70 -1.55 -6.06 -12.52
C LYS A 70 -1.92 -4.63 -12.93
N ALA A 71 -1.98 -3.70 -11.99
CA ALA A 71 -2.37 -2.32 -12.26
C ALA A 71 -1.31 -1.52 -13.03
N THR A 72 -0.03 -1.94 -12.99
CA THR A 72 1.06 -1.20 -13.65
C THR A 72 1.35 -1.63 -15.07
N GLY A 73 0.92 -2.83 -15.46
CA GLY A 73 1.28 -3.47 -16.73
C GLY A 73 2.77 -3.86 -16.85
N ALA A 74 3.57 -3.69 -15.80
CA ALA A 74 4.96 -4.14 -15.73
C ALA A 74 5.05 -5.49 -15.01
N SER A 75 5.99 -6.34 -15.42
CA SER A 75 6.23 -7.66 -14.82
C SER A 75 7.39 -7.65 -13.82
N GLU A 76 8.41 -6.82 -14.06
CA GLU A 76 9.59 -6.77 -13.20
C GLU A 76 9.31 -5.99 -11.90
N PRO A 77 9.52 -6.59 -10.71
CA PRO A 77 9.15 -5.98 -9.44
C PRO A 77 9.78 -4.60 -9.16
N VAL A 78 10.98 -4.36 -9.67
CA VAL A 78 11.68 -3.07 -9.53
C VAL A 78 11.03 -1.99 -10.40
N ASP A 79 10.62 -2.35 -11.61
CA ASP A 79 9.97 -1.44 -12.56
C ASP A 79 8.55 -1.10 -12.12
N VAL A 80 7.80 -2.11 -11.63
CA VAL A 80 6.48 -1.92 -10.99
C VAL A 80 6.58 -0.88 -9.87
N MET A 81 7.55 -1.05 -8.96
CA MET A 81 7.74 -0.13 -7.83
C MET A 81 8.11 1.29 -8.28
N SER A 82 8.97 1.41 -9.30
CA SER A 82 9.39 2.71 -9.84
C SER A 82 8.22 3.45 -10.48
N LYS A 83 7.43 2.74 -11.29
CA LYS A 83 6.25 3.30 -11.97
C LYS A 83 5.17 3.75 -10.99
N LEU A 84 4.83 2.93 -9.99
CA LEU A 84 3.88 3.32 -8.94
C LEU A 84 4.35 4.53 -8.16
N ARG A 85 5.65 4.61 -7.87
CA ARG A 85 6.22 5.76 -7.16
C ARG A 85 6.07 7.04 -7.98
N GLU A 86 6.35 6.99 -9.27
CA GLU A 86 6.19 8.13 -10.18
C GLU A 86 4.72 8.55 -10.32
N MET A 87 3.80 7.59 -10.49
CA MET A 87 2.37 7.85 -10.52
C MET A 87 1.90 8.56 -9.25
N LYS A 88 2.36 8.10 -8.08
CA LYS A 88 2.00 8.72 -6.79
C LYS A 88 2.60 10.12 -6.63
N ASN A 89 3.82 10.34 -7.08
CA ASN A 89 4.47 11.66 -7.00
C ASN A 89 3.75 12.72 -7.83
N ASN A 90 3.10 12.31 -8.93
CA ASN A 90 2.33 13.19 -9.81
C ASN A 90 0.82 13.22 -9.49
N PHE A 91 0.36 12.41 -8.53
CA PHE A 91 -1.04 12.35 -8.11
C PHE A 91 -1.38 13.58 -7.26
N LYS A 92 -2.44 14.30 -7.65
CA LYS A 92 -2.93 15.51 -6.99
C LYS A 92 -4.30 15.28 -6.38
#